data_AF-A0A7C2QX56-F1
#
_entry.id   AF-A0A7C2QX56-F1
#
_cell.length_a   1.000
_cell.length_b   1.000
_cell.length_c   1.000
_cell.angle_alpha   90.00
_cell.angle_beta   90.00
_cell.angle_gamma   90.00
#
_symmetry.space_group_name_H-M   'P 1'
#
loop_
_entity.id
_entity.type
_entity.pdbx_description
1 polymer ?
#
loop_
_entity_poly.entity_id
_entity_poly.type
_entity_poly.pdbx_seq_one_letter_code
_entity_poly.pdbx_strand_id
1 'polypeptide(L)'
;MKKIIYGIAFLIFFSFLIVSAINMRTFGEPTISEMDDYFIENAQSETGANNVVTSIVFDYRGFDTLGEATVLFTAVVGVVALFRGIKK
;
A
#
# COMPACT_ATOMS: atom_id res chain seq x y z
N MET A 1 -10.12 -33.03 -8.71
CA MET A 1 -9.61 -32.83 -7.34
C MET A 1 -8.97 -31.45 -7.14
N LYS A 2 -7.93 -31.05 -7.88
CA LYS A 2 -7.28 -29.73 -7.73
C LYS A 2 -8.22 -28.52 -7.82
N LYS A 3 -9.13 -28.50 -8.81
CA LYS A 3 -10.14 -27.43 -8.95
C LYS A 3 -11.06 -27.30 -7.73
N ILE A 4 -11.41 -28.43 -7.11
CA ILE A 4 -12.24 -28.48 -5.89
C ILE A 4 -11.44 -27.92 -4.71
N ILE A 5 -10.16 -28.31 -4.59
CA ILE A 5 -9.25 -27.77 -3.57
C ILE A 5 -9.10 -26.25 -3.70
N TYR A 6 -8.89 -25.73 -4.92
CA TYR A 6 -8.83 -24.29 -5.15
C TYR A 6 -10.16 -23.59 -4.85
N GLY A 7 -11.29 -24.20 -5.20
CA GLY A 7 -12.61 -23.66 -4.87
C GLY A 7 -12.84 -23.57 -3.37
N ILE A 8 -12.47 -24.61 -2.62
CA ILE A 8 -12.56 -24.60 -1.15
C ILE A 8 -11.64 -23.55 -0.55
N ALA A 9 -10.38 -23.46 -1.00
CA ALA A 9 -9.43 -22.47 -0.52
C ALA A 9 -9.91 -21.03 -0.79
N PHE A 10 -10.48 -20.78 -1.97
CA PHE A 10 -11.08 -19.50 -2.30
C PHE A 10 -12.25 -19.16 -1.38
N LEU A 11 -13.16 -20.11 -1.14
CA LEU A 11 -14.31 -19.89 -0.25
C LEU A 11 -13.88 -19.60 1.19
N ILE A 12 -12.86 -20.31 1.70
CA ILE A 12 -12.30 -20.05 3.03
C ILE A 12 -11.72 -18.64 3.09
N PHE A 13 -10.87 -18.27 2.14
CA PHE A 13 -10.24 -16.96 2.10
C PHE A 13 -11.27 -15.83 1.97
N PHE A 14 -12.25 -16.00 1.08
CA PHE A 14 -13.31 -15.02 0.88
C PHE A 14 -14.19 -14.88 2.11
N SER A 15 -14.57 -15.99 2.76
CA SER A 15 -15.34 -15.95 4.01
C SER A 15 -14.56 -15.25 5.12
N PHE A 16 -13.26 -15.50 5.23
CA PHE A 16 -12.38 -14.79 6.15
C PHE A 16 -12.40 -13.27 5.90
N LEU A 17 -12.27 -12.82 4.64
CA LEU A 17 -12.33 -11.39 4.30
C LEU A 17 -13.68 -10.77 4.67
N ILE A 18 -14.80 -11.45 4.42
CA ILE A 18 -16.15 -10.97 4.78
C ILE A 18 -16.29 -10.86 6.30
N VAL A 19 -15.86 -11.88 7.05
CA VAL A 19 -15.89 -11.85 8.51
C VAL A 19 -15.02 -10.70 9.02
N SER A 20 -13.81 -10.51 8.49
CA SER A 20 -12.97 -9.36 8.84
C SER A 20 -13.62 -8.02 8.54
N ALA A 21 -14.29 -7.88 7.40
CA ALA A 21 -15.00 -6.65 7.01
C ALA A 21 -16.17 -6.33 7.95
N ILE A 22 -16.96 -7.35 8.34
CA ILE A 22 -18.08 -7.18 9.28
C ILE A 22 -17.58 -6.83 10.69
N ASN A 23 -16.40 -7.32 11.07
CA ASN A 23 -15.77 -7.01 12.36
C ASN A 23 -14.89 -5.75 12.32
N MET A 24 -14.95 -4.94 11.24
CA MET A 24 -14.26 -3.65 11.21
C MET A 24 -14.89 -2.70 12.23
N ARG A 25 -14.05 -1.82 12.78
CA ARG A 25 -14.49 -0.73 13.67
C ARG A 25 -15.53 0.16 12.99
N THR A 26 -16.36 0.82 13.80
CA THR A 26 -17.31 1.83 13.32
C THR A 26 -16.56 2.93 12.57
N PHE A 27 -17.16 3.39 11.47
CA PHE A 27 -16.61 4.49 10.70
C PHE A 27 -16.56 5.78 11.55
N GLY A 28 -15.42 6.47 11.54
CA GLY A 28 -15.24 7.73 12.26
C GLY A 28 -14.75 7.63 13.71
N GLU A 29 -14.48 6.42 14.21
CA GLU A 29 -14.00 6.20 15.59
C GLU A 29 -12.57 5.61 15.61
N PRO A 30 -11.52 6.45 15.41
CA PRO A 30 -10.14 5.99 15.55
C PRO A 30 -9.84 5.69 17.03
N THR A 31 -9.46 4.45 17.32
CA THR A 31 -9.16 3.99 18.69
C THR A 31 -7.78 4.44 19.17
N ILE A 32 -6.85 4.68 18.23
CA ILE A 32 -5.50 5.18 18.46
C ILE A 32 -5.27 6.24 17.38
N SER A 33 -5.26 7.51 17.78
CA SER A 33 -5.10 8.66 16.87
C SER A 33 -3.80 9.43 17.09
N GLU A 34 -3.01 9.12 18.12
CA GLU A 34 -1.83 9.91 18.52
C GLU A 34 -0.86 10.20 17.37
N MET A 35 -0.61 9.21 16.50
CA MET A 35 0.22 9.38 15.31
C MET A 35 -0.44 10.28 14.26
N ASP A 36 -1.74 10.11 14.02
CA ASP A 36 -2.50 10.90 13.06
C ASP A 36 -2.56 12.37 13.51
N ASP A 37 -2.85 12.58 14.79
CA ASP A 37 -2.91 13.91 15.43
C ASP A 37 -1.54 14.59 15.36
N TYR A 38 -0.45 13.88 15.65
CA TYR A 38 0.91 14.41 15.52
C TYR A 38 1.20 14.93 14.10
N PHE A 39 0.88 14.15 13.06
CA PHE A 39 1.12 14.60 11.69
C PHE A 39 0.23 15.77 11.30
N ILE A 40 -1.03 15.80 11.73
CA ILE A 40 -1.93 16.92 11.45
C ILE A 40 -1.40 18.20 12.08
N GLU A 41 -0.87 18.13 13.30
CA GLU A 41 -0.38 19.30 14.03
C GLU A 41 1.01 19.78 13.54
N ASN A 42 1.91 18.87 13.17
CA ASN A 42 3.33 19.19 12.99
C ASN A 42 3.85 19.10 11.55
N ALA A 43 3.14 18.42 10.62
CA ALA A 43 3.67 18.14 9.29
C ALA A 43 4.05 19.41 8.51
N GLN A 44 3.23 20.47 8.57
CA GLN A 44 3.54 21.71 7.86
C GLN A 44 4.78 22.41 8.42
N SER A 45 4.96 22.44 9.73
CA SER A 45 6.14 23.06 10.35
C SER A 45 7.42 22.26 10.13
N GLU A 46 7.32 20.93 10.11
CA GLU A 46 8.49 20.05 9.98
C GLU A 46 8.95 19.89 8.52
N THR A 47 8.03 19.83 7.57
CA THR A 47 8.35 19.57 6.16
C THR A 47 8.21 20.79 5.24
N GLY A 48 7.49 21.82 5.70
CA GLY A 48 7.17 23.00 4.89
C GLY A 48 6.09 22.77 3.83
N ALA A 49 5.53 21.55 3.73
CA ALA A 49 4.45 21.25 2.79
C ALA A 49 3.07 21.46 3.43
N ASN A 50 2.19 22.16 2.70
CA ASN A 50 0.81 22.40 3.16
C ASN A 50 -0.09 21.15 3.07
N ASN A 51 0.37 20.10 2.39
CA ASN A 51 -0.38 18.86 2.23
C ASN A 51 0.22 17.76 3.11
N VAL A 52 -0.47 17.43 4.20
CA VAL A 52 -0.07 16.40 5.16
C VAL A 52 0.15 15.05 4.50
N VAL A 53 -0.66 14.67 3.50
CA VAL A 53 -0.49 13.39 2.80
C VAL A 53 0.85 13.36 2.07
N THR A 54 1.20 14.45 1.37
CA THR A 54 2.49 14.57 0.68
C THR A 54 3.66 14.56 1.66
N SER A 55 3.54 15.27 2.79
CA SER A 55 4.54 15.23 3.88
C SER A 55 4.76 13.80 4.37
N ILE A 56 3.69 13.02 4.55
CA ILE A 56 3.80 11.63 4.99
C ILE A 56 4.52 10.77 3.95
N VAL A 57 4.08 10.78 2.69
CA VAL A 57 4.66 9.85 1.68
C VAL A 57 6.08 10.24 1.26
N PHE A 58 6.44 11.53 1.21
CA PHE A 58 7.74 11.97 0.72
C PHE A 58 8.78 12.27 1.81
N ASP A 59 8.37 12.76 2.99
CA ASP A 59 9.30 13.05 4.09
C ASP A 59 9.28 11.95 5.15
N TYR A 60 8.21 11.85 5.95
CA TYR A 60 8.17 10.91 7.08
C TYR A 60 8.36 9.44 6.67
N ARG A 61 7.75 9.06 5.54
CA ARG A 61 7.80 7.71 4.97
C ARG A 61 8.43 7.70 3.58
N GLY A 62 9.35 8.63 3.31
CA GLY A 62 10.03 8.73 2.02
C GLY A 62 10.76 7.46 1.59
N PHE A 63 11.17 6.62 2.54
CA PHE A 63 11.79 5.32 2.24
C PHE A 63 10.82 4.34 1.56
N ASP A 64 9.53 4.37 1.91
CA ASP A 64 8.52 3.53 1.25
C ASP A 64 8.33 3.97 -0.21
N THR A 65 8.25 5.27 -0.47
CA THR A 65 8.14 5.82 -1.84
C THR A 65 9.43 5.62 -2.66
N LEU A 66 10.62 5.66 -2.04
CA LEU A 66 11.85 5.23 -2.70
C LEU A 66 11.79 3.75 -3.12
N GLY A 67 11.20 2.90 -2.26
CA GLY A 67 10.89 1.51 -2.57
C GLY A 67 9.93 1.37 -3.75
N GLU A 68 8.82 2.12 -3.77
CA GLU A 68 7.86 2.16 -4.88
C GLU A 68 8.55 2.56 -6.20
N ALA A 69 9.37 3.61 -6.18
CA ALA A 69 10.13 4.04 -7.35
C ALA A 69 11.12 2.97 -7.83
N THR A 70 11.76 2.25 -6.90
CA THR A 70 12.66 1.14 -7.21
C THR A 70 11.92 -0.03 -7.85
N VAL A 71 10.71 -0.37 -7.36
CA VAL A 71 9.86 -1.41 -7.96
C VAL A 71 9.47 -1.04 -9.38
N LEU A 72 9.02 0.20 -9.61
CA LEU A 72 8.68 0.66 -10.96
C LEU A 72 9.90 0.68 -11.90
N PHE A 73 11.04 1.16 -11.41
CA PHE A 73 12.28 1.17 -12.17
C PHE A 73 12.71 -0.25 -12.58
N THR A 74 12.73 -1.19 -11.63
CA THR A 74 13.09 -2.58 -11.90
C THR A 74 12.10 -3.27 -12.82
N ALA A 75 10.80 -2.97 -12.72
CA ALA A 75 9.79 -3.48 -13.65
C ALA A 75 10.06 -3.02 -15.10
N VAL A 76 10.32 -1.72 -15.30
CA VAL A 76 10.64 -1.17 -16.63
C VAL A 76 11.94 -1.77 -17.17
N VAL A 77 12.99 -1.79 -16.36
CA VAL A 77 14.28 -2.40 -16.75
C VAL A 77 14.12 -3.87 -17.09
N GLY A 78 13.33 -4.63 -16.32
CA GLY A 78 13.05 -6.04 -16.55
C GLY A 78 12.35 -6.28 -17.89
N VAL A 79 11.32 -5.49 -18.21
CA VAL A 79 10.64 -5.56 -19.51
C VAL A 79 11.61 -5.23 -20.64
N VAL A 80 12.36 -4.14 -20.55
CA VAL A 80 13.33 -3.77 -21.60
C VAL A 80 14.38 -4.87 -21.79
N ALA A 81 14.90 -5.44 -20.71
CA ALA A 81 15.90 -6.52 -20.77
C ALA A 81 15.36 -7.78 -21.48
N LEU A 82 14.10 -8.17 -21.20
CA LEU A 82 13.45 -9.31 -21.86
C LEU A 82 13.28 -9.10 -23.37
N PHE A 83 12.91 -7.88 -23.79
CA PHE A 83 12.60 -7.58 -25.19
C PHE A 83 13.79 -7.06 -26.00
N ARG A 84 14.94 -6.76 -25.37
CA ARG A 84 16.15 -6.18 -26.02
C ARG A 84 16.66 -6.98 -27.22
N GLY A 85 16.49 -8.30 -27.22
CA GLY A 85 17.02 -9.21 -28.25
C GLY A 85 15.99 -9.66 -29.29
N ILE A 86 14.72 -9.24 -29.19
CA ILE A 86 13.68 -9.64 -30.15
C ILE A 86 13.87 -8.79 -31.41
N LYS A 87 14.72 -9.28 -32.31
CA LYS A 87 14.72 -8.81 -33.70
C LYS A 87 13.43 -9.32 -34.36
N LYS A 88 12.75 -8.42 -35.06
CA LYS A 88 11.65 -8.77 -35.97
C LYS A 88 12.12 -9.79 -37.00
#